data_AF-A0A3C0JQD2-F1
#
_entry.id   AF-A0A3C0JQD2-F1
#
_cell.length_a   1.000
_cell.length_b   1.000
_cell.length_c   1.000
_cell.angle_alpha   90.00
_cell.angle_beta   90.00
_cell.angle_gamma   90.00
#
_symmetry.space_group_name_H-M   'P 1'
#
loop_
_entity.id
_entity.type
_entity.pdbx_description
1 polymer ?
#
loop_
_entity_poly.entity_id
_entity_poly.type
_entity_poly.pdbx_seq_one_letter_code
_entity_poly.pdbx_strand_id
1 'polypeptide(L)'
;MIPVRMSKNKKQIPFSSIGKSWSDQRGITGLETAIVMIAFVVVSSVFAFAALSTGLFSSDKAKETHAAGLSGARGILELKGSVVAKVSGTTGAIGVVTSIEFQLSNAAAGEAIDMTPGNTFIKYGDKNQTLTLNSSTEFSASNIASFGDSDYLLEVGEVSRSPF
;
A
#
# COMPACT_ATOMS: atom_id res chain seq x y z
N MET A 1 102.47 -50.10 -26.31
CA MET A 1 101.17 -50.08 -27.01
C MET A 1 100.46 -48.79 -26.62
N ILE A 2 100.40 -47.82 -27.53
CA ILE A 2 99.82 -46.47 -27.27
C ILE A 2 98.46 -46.42 -27.97
N PRO A 3 97.34 -46.05 -27.31
CA PRO A 3 96.08 -45.88 -28.02
C PRO A 3 96.00 -44.49 -28.66
N VAL A 4 95.73 -44.48 -29.96
CA VAL A 4 95.41 -43.28 -30.75
C VAL A 4 93.98 -42.85 -30.45
N ARG A 5 93.79 -41.60 -30.04
CA ARG A 5 92.46 -41.02 -29.76
C ARG A 5 91.86 -40.46 -31.06
N MET A 6 90.92 -41.18 -31.66
CA MET A 6 90.12 -40.67 -32.78
C MET A 6 89.13 -39.60 -32.31
N SER A 7 89.26 -38.38 -32.86
CA SER A 7 88.31 -37.28 -32.69
C SER A 7 87.13 -37.46 -33.66
N LYS A 8 85.92 -37.68 -33.14
CA LYS A 8 84.69 -37.65 -33.94
C LYS A 8 84.17 -36.21 -34.01
N ASN A 9 84.27 -35.61 -35.19
CA ASN A 9 83.73 -34.29 -35.47
C ASN A 9 82.20 -34.39 -35.66
N LYS A 10 81.40 -33.97 -34.67
CA LYS A 10 79.94 -33.84 -34.83
C LYS A 10 79.66 -32.53 -35.56
N LYS A 11 79.27 -32.59 -36.84
CA LYS A 11 78.60 -31.47 -37.52
C LYS A 11 77.30 -31.17 -36.78
N GLN A 12 77.26 -30.05 -36.06
CA GLN A 12 76.02 -29.52 -35.52
C GLN A 12 75.27 -28.83 -36.67
N ILE A 13 74.14 -29.42 -37.04
CA ILE A 13 73.13 -28.81 -37.91
C ILE A 13 72.49 -27.67 -37.09
N PRO A 14 72.54 -26.40 -37.53
CA PRO A 14 71.87 -25.33 -36.82
C PRO A 14 70.37 -25.50 -37.02
N PHE A 15 69.63 -25.69 -35.93
CA PHE A 15 68.18 -25.54 -35.94
C PHE A 15 67.89 -24.07 -36.28
N SER A 16 67.52 -23.80 -37.52
CA SER A 16 66.99 -22.51 -37.93
C SER A 16 65.74 -22.24 -37.11
N SER A 17 65.79 -21.16 -36.34
CA SER A 17 64.68 -20.55 -35.60
C SER A 17 63.36 -20.68 -36.34
N ILE A 18 62.49 -21.58 -35.88
CA ILE A 18 61.06 -21.49 -36.16
C ILE A 18 60.61 -20.12 -35.66
N GLY A 19 60.23 -19.27 -36.60
CA GLY A 19 59.71 -17.94 -36.31
C GLY A 19 58.55 -18.08 -35.34
N LYS A 20 58.81 -17.73 -34.08
CA LYS A 20 57.77 -17.52 -33.08
C LYS A 20 57.02 -16.28 -33.55
N SER A 21 55.95 -16.47 -34.30
CA SER A 21 54.96 -15.42 -34.52
C SER A 21 54.31 -15.16 -33.16
N TRP A 22 54.77 -14.11 -32.48
CA TRP A 22 54.08 -13.54 -31.33
C TRP A 22 52.86 -12.81 -31.89
N SER A 23 51.82 -13.57 -32.23
CA SER A 23 50.52 -12.98 -32.54
C SER A 23 50.03 -12.27 -31.28
N ASP A 24 49.87 -10.96 -31.41
CA ASP A 24 49.44 -10.06 -30.34
C ASP A 24 47.96 -10.37 -30.01
N GLN A 25 47.71 -11.31 -29.09
CA GLN A 25 46.35 -11.74 -28.66
C GLN A 25 45.58 -10.65 -27.89
N ARG A 26 46.13 -9.44 -27.77
CA ARG A 26 45.54 -8.30 -27.04
C ARG A 26 44.14 -7.93 -27.54
N GLY A 27 43.85 -8.12 -28.83
CA GLY A 27 42.52 -7.87 -29.41
C GLY A 27 41.47 -8.94 -29.10
N ILE A 28 41.89 -10.20 -28.90
CA ILE A 28 40.98 -11.34 -28.64
C ILE A 28 40.47 -11.30 -27.20
N THR A 29 41.34 -10.99 -26.23
CA THR A 29 40.93 -10.86 -24.82
C THR A 29 39.99 -9.68 -24.58
N GLY A 30 40.13 -8.60 -25.36
CA GLY A 30 39.22 -7.45 -25.33
C GLY A 30 37.84 -7.76 -25.91
N LEU A 31 37.80 -8.58 -26.96
CA LEU A 31 36.54 -9.00 -27.58
C LEU A 31 35.79 -10.01 -26.70
N GLU A 32 36.49 -10.96 -26.08
CA GLU A 32 35.92 -11.91 -25.12
C GLU A 32 35.33 -11.20 -23.89
N THR A 33 36.06 -10.24 -23.33
CA THR A 33 35.57 -9.43 -22.20
C THR A 33 34.43 -8.51 -22.62
N ALA A 34 34.44 -7.96 -23.83
CA ALA A 34 33.34 -7.14 -24.33
C ALA A 34 32.01 -7.91 -24.44
N ILE A 35 32.04 -9.17 -24.89
CA ILE A 35 30.83 -10.01 -24.96
C ILE A 35 30.27 -10.25 -23.55
N VAL A 36 31.12 -10.57 -22.57
CA VAL A 36 30.71 -10.73 -21.17
C VAL A 36 30.16 -9.42 -20.61
N MET A 37 30.75 -8.28 -20.95
CA MET A 37 30.32 -6.95 -20.50
C MET A 37 28.94 -6.58 -21.04
N ILE A 38 28.65 -6.85 -22.31
CA ILE A 38 27.32 -6.62 -22.90
C ILE A 38 26.28 -7.52 -22.21
N ALA A 39 26.60 -8.80 -22.02
CA ALA A 39 25.71 -9.72 -21.32
C ALA A 39 25.40 -9.25 -19.88
N PHE A 40 26.42 -8.79 -19.15
CA PHE A 40 26.26 -8.27 -17.79
C PHE A 40 25.40 -7.01 -17.75
N VAL A 41 25.64 -6.06 -18.65
CA VAL A 41 24.86 -4.81 -18.72
C VAL A 41 23.40 -5.09 -19.08
N VAL A 42 23.13 -6.04 -19.98
CA VAL A 42 21.75 -6.43 -20.33
C VAL A 42 21.03 -7.09 -19.14
N VAL A 43 21.69 -8.00 -18.43
CA VAL A 43 21.11 -8.61 -17.21
C VAL A 43 20.85 -7.53 -16.15
N SER A 44 21.79 -6.60 -15.97
CA SER A 44 21.63 -5.49 -15.04
C SER A 44 20.50 -4.55 -15.42
N SER A 45 20.31 -4.24 -16.71
CA SER A 45 19.24 -3.34 -17.17
C SER A 45 17.85 -3.95 -17.00
N VAL A 46 17.69 -5.24 -17.31
CA VAL A 46 16.42 -5.95 -17.10
C VAL A 46 16.11 -6.06 -15.61
N PHE A 47 17.11 -6.35 -14.77
CA PHE A 47 16.95 -6.35 -13.32
C PHE A 47 16.57 -4.96 -12.78
N ALA A 48 17.23 -3.90 -13.24
CA ALA A 48 16.93 -2.53 -12.84
C ALA A 48 15.52 -2.11 -13.27
N PHE A 49 15.08 -2.49 -14.48
CA PHE A 49 13.71 -2.24 -14.94
C PHE A 49 12.67 -2.96 -14.07
N ALA A 50 12.90 -4.24 -13.74
CA ALA A 50 12.01 -4.99 -12.86
C ALA A 50 11.97 -4.39 -11.43
N ALA A 51 13.12 -3.99 -10.89
CA ALA A 51 13.21 -3.34 -9.59
C ALA A 51 12.52 -1.96 -9.58
N LEU A 52 12.67 -1.18 -10.64
CA LEU A 52 11.99 0.11 -10.77
C LEU A 52 10.48 -0.06 -10.92
N SER A 53 10.02 -1.01 -11.75
CA SER A 53 8.59 -1.30 -11.95
C SER A 53 7.92 -1.74 -10.65
N THR A 54 8.52 -2.68 -9.94
CA THR A 54 8.03 -3.14 -8.63
C THR A 54 8.15 -2.06 -7.55
N GLY A 55 9.20 -1.23 -7.60
CA GLY A 55 9.39 -0.09 -6.71
C GLY A 55 8.33 1.01 -6.90
N LEU A 56 7.98 1.33 -8.14
CA LEU A 56 6.91 2.29 -8.46
C LEU A 56 5.55 1.75 -8.01
N PHE A 57 5.24 0.49 -8.31
CA PHE A 57 4.01 -0.13 -7.84
C PHE A 57 3.92 -0.17 -6.30
N SER A 58 5.02 -0.50 -5.62
CA SER A 58 5.11 -0.46 -4.16
C SER A 58 4.90 0.95 -3.61
N SER A 59 5.43 1.97 -4.28
CA SER A 59 5.30 3.38 -3.87
C SER A 59 3.87 3.88 -4.05
N ASP A 60 3.24 3.54 -5.18
CA ASP A 60 1.83 3.86 -5.43
C ASP A 60 0.92 3.18 -4.42
N LYS A 61 1.18 1.90 -4.12
CA LYS A 61 0.41 1.17 -3.10
C LYS A 61 0.62 1.74 -1.69
N ALA A 62 1.84 2.15 -1.36
CA ALA A 62 2.12 2.81 -0.10
C ALA A 62 1.34 4.13 0.02
N LYS A 63 1.36 4.97 -1.02
CA LYS A 63 0.60 6.23 -1.05
C LYS A 63 -0.89 6.00 -0.86
N GLU A 64 -1.47 5.03 -1.56
CA GLU A 64 -2.89 4.67 -1.42
C GLU A 64 -3.21 4.20 0.01
N THR A 65 -2.35 3.35 0.58
CA THR A 65 -2.54 2.83 1.95
C THR A 65 -2.42 3.95 2.99
N HIS A 66 -1.49 4.89 2.82
CA HIS A 66 -1.38 6.06 3.69
C HIS A 66 -2.62 6.96 3.61
N ALA A 67 -3.13 7.23 2.40
CA ALA A 67 -4.33 8.02 2.22
C ALA A 67 -5.57 7.32 2.82
N ALA A 68 -5.73 6.03 2.57
CA ALA A 68 -6.82 5.23 3.13
C ALA A 68 -6.72 5.13 4.66
N GLY A 69 -5.52 4.95 5.20
CA GLY A 69 -5.27 4.92 6.65
C GLY A 69 -5.59 6.25 7.32
N LEU A 70 -5.20 7.37 6.69
CA LEU A 70 -5.54 8.71 7.18
C LEU A 70 -7.05 8.95 7.10
N SER A 71 -7.70 8.58 5.99
CA SER A 71 -9.16 8.68 5.83
C SER A 71 -9.89 7.86 6.91
N GLY A 72 -9.49 6.61 7.13
CA GLY A 72 -10.04 5.76 8.19
C GLY A 72 -9.81 6.32 9.61
N ALA A 73 -8.63 6.88 9.88
CA ALA A 73 -8.33 7.50 11.17
C ALA A 73 -9.10 8.82 11.40
N ARG A 74 -9.45 9.53 10.33
CA ARG A 74 -10.22 10.78 10.36
C ARG A 74 -11.74 10.56 10.32
N GLY A 75 -12.21 9.38 9.92
CA GLY A 75 -13.63 9.00 9.87
C GLY A 75 -14.22 8.57 11.22
N ILE A 76 -13.81 9.21 12.33
CA ILE A 76 -14.32 8.88 13.68
C ILE A 76 -15.52 9.78 13.99
N LEU A 77 -16.62 9.16 14.40
CA LEU A 77 -17.81 9.85 14.91
C LEU A 77 -17.71 10.03 16.42
N GLU A 78 -18.01 11.24 16.89
CA GLU A 78 -18.13 11.56 18.31
C GLU A 78 -19.60 11.84 18.65
N LEU A 79 -20.08 11.23 19.74
CA LEU A 79 -21.36 11.58 20.33
C LEU A 79 -21.27 12.98 20.96
N LYS A 80 -22.09 13.91 20.47
CA LYS A 80 -22.24 15.24 21.05
C LYS A 80 -23.53 15.32 21.87
N GLY A 81 -23.41 15.71 23.13
CA GLY A 81 -24.55 15.87 24.02
C GLY A 81 -25.09 14.56 24.60
N SER A 82 -26.35 14.58 25.02
CA SER A 82 -27.01 13.44 25.66
C SER A 82 -27.76 12.59 24.65
N VAL A 83 -27.80 11.28 24.90
CA VAL A 83 -28.79 10.39 24.30
C VAL A 83 -30.12 10.64 25.00
N VAL A 84 -31.19 10.82 24.23
CA VAL A 84 -32.54 11.09 24.72
C VAL A 84 -33.45 9.96 24.26
N ALA A 85 -34.09 9.26 25.19
CA ALA A 85 -35.10 8.26 24.89
C ALA A 85 -36.50 8.86 25.05
N LYS A 86 -37.31 8.79 24.00
CA LYS A 86 -38.73 9.14 24.01
C LYS A 86 -39.56 7.90 24.33
N VAL A 87 -40.50 8.08 25.25
CA VAL A 87 -41.42 7.05 25.71
C VAL A 87 -42.82 7.44 25.27
N SER A 88 -43.55 6.50 24.66
CA SER A 88 -44.98 6.68 24.41
C SER A 88 -45.78 6.02 25.54
N GLY A 89 -46.62 6.79 26.22
CA GLY A 89 -47.47 6.31 27.33
C GLY A 89 -47.01 6.82 28.71
N THR A 90 -47.21 6.02 29.75
CA THR A 90 -46.94 6.42 31.15
C THR A 90 -45.46 6.31 31.50
N THR A 91 -44.89 7.39 32.03
CA THR A 91 -43.50 7.42 32.51
C THR A 91 -43.35 6.53 33.76
N GLY A 92 -42.37 5.61 33.78
CA GLY A 92 -42.15 4.68 34.90
C GLY A 92 -41.59 3.32 34.45
N ALA A 93 -41.56 2.33 35.36
CA ALA A 93 -40.96 1.01 35.12
C ALA A 93 -41.63 0.16 34.01
N ILE A 94 -42.76 0.63 33.46
CA ILE A 94 -43.56 -0.06 32.43
C ILE A 94 -43.60 0.76 31.12
N GLY A 95 -42.88 1.88 31.05
CA GLY A 95 -42.82 2.72 29.86
C GLY A 95 -42.07 2.03 28.73
N VAL A 96 -42.65 2.05 27.52
CA VAL A 96 -42.00 1.51 26.32
C VAL A 96 -41.29 2.66 25.60
N VAL A 97 -39.96 2.53 25.47
CA VAL A 97 -39.17 3.46 24.65
C VAL A 97 -39.55 3.24 23.19
N THR A 98 -40.07 4.29 22.57
CA THR A 98 -40.52 4.25 21.16
C THR A 98 -39.52 4.89 20.22
N SER A 99 -38.72 5.83 20.72
CA SER A 99 -37.78 6.57 19.91
C SER A 99 -36.53 6.93 20.71
N ILE A 100 -35.36 6.91 20.07
CA ILE A 100 -34.11 7.39 20.67
C ILE A 100 -33.59 8.53 19.79
N GLU A 101 -33.01 9.55 20.39
CA GLU A 101 -32.43 10.69 19.68
C GLU A 101 -31.05 10.95 20.26
N PHE A 102 -30.05 11.00 19.39
CA PHE A 102 -28.71 11.44 19.77
C PHE A 102 -28.09 12.26 18.66
N GLN A 103 -27.01 12.95 19.00
CA GLN A 103 -26.33 13.84 18.06
C GLN A 103 -24.92 13.34 17.82
N LEU A 104 -24.52 13.28 16.56
CA LEU A 104 -23.18 12.89 16.15
C LEU A 104 -22.49 14.06 15.48
N SER A 105 -21.18 14.16 15.71
CA SER A 105 -20.27 15.11 15.04
C SER A 105 -19.05 14.35 14.54
N ASN A 106 -18.41 14.86 13.49
CA ASN A 106 -17.11 14.40 13.08
C ASN A 106 -16.06 14.77 14.16
N ALA A 107 -15.38 13.77 14.75
CA ALA A 107 -14.51 13.95 15.90
C ALA A 107 -13.17 14.61 15.56
N ALA A 108 -12.67 14.36 14.33
CA ALA A 108 -11.28 14.61 13.97
C ALA A 108 -11.10 15.72 12.91
N ALA A 109 -12.11 16.57 12.71
CA ALA A 109 -12.16 17.50 11.58
C ALA A 109 -11.76 16.78 10.27
N GLY A 110 -12.29 15.56 10.12
CA GLY A 110 -11.97 14.63 9.05
C GLY A 110 -12.65 14.96 7.73
N GLU A 111 -12.54 14.03 6.79
CA GLU A 111 -13.42 14.06 5.61
C GLU A 111 -14.88 13.92 6.03
N ALA A 112 -15.79 14.37 5.18
CA ALA A 112 -17.22 14.26 5.43
C ALA A 112 -17.65 12.79 5.54
N ILE A 113 -18.51 12.48 6.52
CA ILE A 113 -18.99 11.11 6.77
C ILE A 113 -20.40 10.97 6.20
N ASP A 114 -20.61 10.01 5.32
CA ASP A 114 -21.92 9.76 4.72
C ASP A 114 -22.89 9.09 5.71
N MET A 115 -23.93 9.83 6.08
CA MET A 115 -25.00 9.39 6.98
C MET A 115 -26.23 8.87 6.22
N THR A 116 -26.15 8.68 4.91
CA THR A 116 -27.23 8.09 4.12
C THR A 116 -27.58 6.69 4.68
N PRO A 117 -28.86 6.41 4.97
CA PRO A 117 -29.29 5.09 5.44
C PRO A 117 -28.81 3.99 4.50
N GLY A 118 -28.05 3.04 5.03
CA GLY A 118 -27.44 1.92 4.29
C GLY A 118 -25.92 2.01 4.13
N ASN A 119 -25.34 3.22 4.12
CA ASN A 119 -23.88 3.43 4.14
C ASN A 119 -23.33 3.51 5.56
N THR A 120 -24.16 4.00 6.49
CA THR A 120 -23.92 3.95 7.94
C THR A 120 -24.91 2.99 8.59
N PHE A 121 -24.44 2.15 9.51
CA PHE A 121 -25.28 1.27 10.32
C PHE A 121 -25.12 1.59 11.81
N ILE A 122 -26.23 1.59 12.54
CA ILE A 122 -26.24 1.77 14.00
C ILE A 122 -26.76 0.49 14.61
N LYS A 123 -26.05 -0.03 15.63
CA LYS A 123 -26.46 -1.23 16.35
C LYS A 123 -26.98 -0.84 17.72
N TYR A 124 -28.24 -1.18 17.97
CA TYR A 124 -28.86 -1.10 19.27
C TYR A 124 -28.89 -2.49 19.90
N GLY A 125 -28.58 -2.59 21.19
CA GLY A 125 -28.66 -3.83 21.94
C GLY A 125 -29.19 -3.59 23.34
N ASP A 126 -30.14 -4.42 23.75
CA ASP A 126 -30.59 -4.52 25.14
C ASP A 126 -30.47 -5.97 25.64
N LYS A 127 -31.01 -6.25 26.83
CA LYS A 127 -30.92 -7.58 27.45
C LYS A 127 -31.61 -8.68 26.64
N ASN A 128 -32.57 -8.32 25.78
CA ASN A 128 -33.48 -9.24 25.13
C ASN A 128 -33.35 -9.21 23.59
N GLN A 129 -32.81 -8.15 23.00
CA GLN A 129 -32.69 -8.01 21.55
C GLN A 129 -31.43 -7.25 21.11
N THR A 130 -31.03 -7.45 19.86
CA THR A 130 -30.04 -6.65 19.16
C THR A 130 -30.59 -6.34 17.78
N LEU A 131 -30.64 -5.05 17.44
CA LEU A 131 -31.16 -4.54 16.17
C LEU A 131 -30.04 -3.82 15.44
N THR A 132 -29.90 -4.08 14.14
CA THR A 132 -29.01 -3.32 13.25
C THR A 132 -29.89 -2.43 12.40
N LEU A 133 -29.82 -1.14 12.64
CA LEU A 133 -30.61 -0.13 11.96
C LEU A 133 -29.87 0.25 10.67
N ASN A 134 -30.38 -0.20 9.53
CA ASN A 134 -29.78 0.00 8.21
C ASN A 134 -30.78 0.50 7.15
N SER A 135 -32.05 0.68 7.51
CA SER A 135 -33.12 1.18 6.65
C SER A 135 -33.61 2.55 7.10
N SER A 136 -34.07 3.38 6.16
CA SER A 136 -34.63 4.72 6.43
C SER A 136 -35.88 4.72 7.30
N THR A 137 -36.53 3.56 7.45
CA THR A 137 -37.67 3.34 8.36
C THR A 137 -37.26 3.14 9.82
N GLU A 138 -35.98 2.83 10.06
CA GLU A 138 -35.42 2.51 11.38
C GLU A 138 -34.39 3.55 11.84
N PHE A 139 -33.81 4.26 10.87
CA PHE A 139 -32.80 5.30 11.08
C PHE A 139 -33.07 6.45 10.12
N SER A 140 -33.28 7.63 10.67
CA SER A 140 -33.24 8.88 9.92
C SER A 140 -32.11 9.74 10.46
N ALA A 141 -31.42 10.47 9.60
CA ALA A 141 -30.40 11.44 9.97
C ALA A 141 -30.82 12.81 9.42
N SER A 142 -30.73 13.85 10.23
CA SER A 142 -31.08 15.22 9.88
C SER A 142 -30.02 16.16 10.45
N ASN A 143 -29.42 17.01 9.61
CA ASN A 143 -28.46 18.01 10.07
C ASN A 143 -29.15 19.02 11.01
N ILE A 144 -28.53 19.34 12.15
CA ILE A 144 -29.01 20.31 13.16
C ILE A 144 -28.23 21.63 13.08
N ALA A 145 -27.11 21.68 12.34
CA ALA A 145 -26.28 22.88 12.29
C ALA A 145 -26.85 23.92 11.33
N SER A 146 -26.69 25.21 11.68
CA SER A 146 -27.07 26.37 10.85
C SER A 146 -26.20 26.53 9.58
N PHE A 147 -25.20 25.65 9.39
CA PHE A 147 -24.37 25.54 8.19
C PHE A 147 -24.72 24.31 7.35
N GLY A 148 -25.59 23.42 7.84
CA GLY A 148 -26.01 22.22 7.15
C GLY A 148 -26.75 22.57 5.87
N ASP A 149 -26.22 22.09 4.75
CA ASP A 149 -26.96 22.09 3.51
C ASP A 149 -28.01 20.95 3.52
N SER A 150 -28.62 20.68 2.36
CA SER A 150 -29.71 19.69 2.26
C SER A 150 -29.22 18.26 2.07
N ASP A 151 -27.92 18.00 2.25
CA ASP A 151 -27.31 16.70 1.99
C ASP A 151 -27.15 15.84 3.26
N TYR A 152 -26.70 14.60 3.07
CA TYR A 152 -26.52 13.61 4.13
C TYR A 152 -25.06 13.43 4.53
N LEU A 153 -24.19 14.40 4.24
CA LEU A 153 -22.79 14.38 4.62
C LEU A 153 -22.60 15.09 5.95
N LEU A 154 -21.82 14.50 6.86
CA LEU A 154 -21.47 15.12 8.13
C LEU A 154 -20.09 15.77 8.02
N GLU A 155 -20.07 17.08 7.82
CA GLU A 155 -18.85 17.86 7.64
C GLU A 155 -18.26 18.38 8.97
N VAL A 156 -17.10 19.04 8.87
CA VAL A 156 -16.41 19.62 10.04
C VAL A 156 -17.23 20.77 10.60
N GLY A 157 -17.66 20.62 11.87
CA GLY A 157 -18.46 21.64 12.56
C GLY A 157 -19.97 21.45 12.42
N GLU A 158 -20.40 20.41 11.71
CA GLU A 158 -21.81 20.04 11.60
C GLU A 158 -22.20 18.97 12.63
N VAL A 159 -23.49 18.94 12.95
CA VAL A 159 -24.06 18.03 13.93
C VAL A 159 -25.30 17.41 13.31
N SER A 160 -25.39 16.09 13.25
CA SER A 160 -26.58 15.40 12.78
C SER A 160 -27.37 14.82 13.94
N ARG A 161 -28.69 15.06 13.94
CA ARG A 161 -29.68 14.37 14.78
C ARG A 161 -30.14 13.16 14.04
N SER A 162 -30.20 12.05 14.74
CA SER A 162 -30.97 10.92 14.27
C SER A 162 -32.13 10.63 15.19
N PRO A 163 -33.38 10.82 14.74
CA PRO A 163 -34.53 10.14 15.31
C PRO A 163 -34.57 8.69 14.84
N PHE A 164 -34.57 7.77 15.80
CA PHE A 164 -35.10 6.41 15.63
C PHE A 164 -36.48 6.40 16.25
#